data_AF-A0A7X9CJQ8-F1
#
_entry.id   AF-A0A7X9CJQ8-F1
#
_cell.length_a   1.000
_cell.length_b   1.000
_cell.length_c   1.000
_cell.angle_alpha   90.00
_cell.angle_beta   90.00
_cell.angle_gamma   90.00
#
_symmetry.space_group_name_H-M   'P 1'
#
loop_
_entity.id
_entity.type
_entity.pdbx_description
1 polymer ?
#
loop_
_entity_poly.entity_id
_entity_poly.type
_entity_poly.pdbx_seq_one_letter_code
_entity_poly.pdbx_strand_id
1 'polypeptide(L)'
;VDLTAIPLFVRAGSIIPMGPAKQFTSQSSGEPMEIRIYPGADASFTLYEDEGDNYQYEKGIFSSIEMKWDDAAATLTIGTRKGTFPGMEKSRTFRLLVVKPRTEKNETVTINYNGKRKEITLLDKKER
;
A
#
# COMPACT_ATOMS: atom_id res chain seq x y z
N VAL A 1 -5.98 27.26 13.87
CA VAL A 1 -6.17 26.62 12.55
C VAL A 1 -5.17 27.26 11.62
N ASP A 2 -4.29 26.46 11.03
CA ASP A 2 -3.26 26.93 10.09
C ASP A 2 -3.91 27.12 8.72
N LEU A 3 -3.69 28.27 8.06
CA LEU A 3 -4.21 28.56 6.72
C LEU A 3 -3.70 27.57 5.65
N THR A 4 -2.60 26.87 5.94
CA THR A 4 -2.00 25.90 5.04
C THR A 4 -2.49 24.47 5.26
N ALA A 5 -3.37 24.22 6.24
CA ALA A 5 -3.81 22.87 6.59
C ALA A 5 -5.33 22.72 6.67
N ILE A 6 -5.85 21.64 6.07
CA ILE A 6 -7.23 21.19 6.22
C ILE A 6 -7.26 20.07 7.28
N PRO A 7 -8.15 20.12 8.27
CA PRO A 7 -8.34 19.00 9.20
C PRO A 7 -8.74 17.73 8.44
N LEU A 8 -7.89 16.70 8.52
CA LEU A 8 -8.09 15.40 7.89
C LEU A 8 -7.76 14.31 8.91
N PHE A 9 -8.65 13.33 9.04
CA PHE A 9 -8.49 12.21 9.96
C PHE A 9 -8.52 10.91 9.18
N VAL A 10 -7.71 9.95 9.61
CA VAL A 10 -7.68 8.60 9.04
C VAL A 10 -8.34 7.64 10.02
N ARG A 11 -9.18 6.75 9.50
CA ARG A 11 -9.86 5.72 10.30
C ARG A 11 -8.84 4.66 10.75
N ALA A 12 -8.90 4.22 12.00
CA ALA A 12 -8.18 3.03 12.45
C ALA A 12 -8.59 1.80 11.60
N GLY A 13 -7.64 0.94 11.25
CA GLY A 13 -7.86 -0.13 10.28
C GLY A 13 -7.92 0.37 8.83
N SER A 14 -7.04 1.31 8.47
CA SER A 14 -6.87 1.75 7.07
C SER A 14 -5.51 1.30 6.53
N ILE A 15 -5.51 0.83 5.27
CA ILE A 15 -4.31 0.62 4.46
C ILE A 15 -4.35 1.64 3.32
N ILE A 16 -3.33 2.50 3.24
CA ILE A 16 -3.23 3.57 2.24
C ILE A 16 -1.95 3.36 1.42
N PRO A 17 -2.05 2.92 0.15
CA PRO A 17 -0.93 2.97 -0.78
C PRO A 17 -0.64 4.42 -1.18
N MET A 18 0.63 4.82 -1.09
CA MET A 18 1.12 6.13 -1.47
C MET A 18 2.22 5.97 -2.49
N GLY A 19 1.96 6.47 -3.71
CA GLY A 19 2.99 6.57 -4.73
C GLY A 19 4.03 7.64 -4.38
N PRO A 20 5.20 7.58 -5.02
CA PRO A 20 6.20 8.65 -4.95
C PRO A 20 5.66 9.94 -5.59
N ALA A 21 6.31 11.07 -5.32
CA ALA A 21 5.95 12.33 -5.94
C ALA A 21 6.12 12.24 -7.47
N LYS A 22 5.08 12.65 -8.20
CA LYS A 22 5.04 12.66 -9.67
C LYS A 22 4.46 13.97 -10.17
N GLN A 23 4.87 14.38 -11.36
CA GLN A 23 4.35 15.56 -12.05
C GLN A 23 3.12 15.23 -12.90
N PHE A 24 3.00 13.98 -13.35
CA PHE A 24 1.88 13.47 -14.13
C PHE A 24 1.64 11.98 -13.85
N THR A 25 0.44 11.48 -14.16
CA THR A 25 -0.05 10.15 -13.74
C THR A 25 0.76 8.98 -14.31
N SER A 26 1.18 9.07 -15.57
CA SER A 26 1.95 8.02 -16.27
C SER A 26 3.46 8.08 -15.99
N GLN A 27 3.94 9.05 -15.22
CA GLN A 27 5.37 9.15 -14.90
C GLN A 27 5.80 7.93 -14.09
N SER A 28 6.79 7.18 -14.57
CA SER A 28 7.50 6.21 -13.72
C SER A 28 8.62 6.92 -12.96
N SER A 29 8.74 6.66 -11.67
CA SER A 29 9.83 7.20 -10.83
C SER A 29 10.88 6.15 -10.46
N GLY A 30 10.58 4.86 -10.62
CA GLY A 30 11.40 3.77 -10.09
C GLY A 30 11.51 3.71 -8.55
N GLU A 31 10.82 4.61 -7.85
CA GLU A 31 10.84 4.66 -6.38
C GLU A 31 9.83 3.71 -5.76
N PRO A 32 10.08 3.21 -4.54
CA PRO A 32 9.14 2.34 -3.83
C PRO A 32 7.78 3.01 -3.61
N MET A 33 6.72 2.23 -3.77
CA MET A 33 5.39 2.61 -3.28
C MET A 33 5.34 2.39 -1.77
N GLU A 34 4.91 3.38 -1.01
CA GLU A 34 4.69 3.24 0.41
C GLU A 34 3.32 2.61 0.68
N ILE A 35 3.26 1.60 1.55
CA ILE A 35 2.01 1.04 2.04
C ILE A 35 1.90 1.45 3.51
N ARG A 36 1.06 2.45 3.79
CA ARG A 36 0.87 3.02 5.11
C ARG A 36 -0.32 2.38 5.81
N ILE A 37 -0.10 1.82 6.98
CA ILE A 37 -1.09 1.09 7.79
C ILE A 37 -1.37 1.92 9.03
N TYR A 38 -2.65 2.21 9.26
CA TYR A 38 -3.12 2.87 10.48
C TYR A 38 -3.74 1.81 11.38
N PRO A 39 -3.05 1.37 12.45
CA PRO A 39 -3.50 0.27 13.30
C PRO A 39 -4.71 0.64 14.16
N GLY A 40 -5.23 -0.32 14.93
CA GLY A 40 -6.36 -0.19 15.83
C GLY A 40 -7.64 -0.91 15.37
N ALA A 41 -7.60 -1.56 14.21
CA ALA A 41 -8.60 -2.50 13.71
C ALA A 41 -8.04 -3.28 12.51
N ASP A 42 -8.61 -4.45 12.22
CA ASP A 42 -8.31 -5.18 10.99
C ASP A 42 -8.67 -4.33 9.76
N ALA A 43 -7.94 -4.52 8.66
CA ALA A 43 -8.12 -3.74 7.46
C ALA A 43 -8.00 -4.59 6.19
N SER A 44 -8.68 -4.15 5.13
CA SER A 44 -8.49 -4.70 3.79
C SER A 44 -8.47 -3.58 2.75
N PHE A 45 -7.56 -3.68 1.78
CA PHE A 45 -7.50 -2.79 0.63
C PHE A 45 -7.12 -3.58 -0.62
N THR A 46 -7.69 -3.26 -1.77
CA THR A 46 -7.27 -3.86 -3.05
C THR A 46 -6.63 -2.80 -3.92
N LEU A 47 -5.34 -2.96 -4.20
CA LEU A 47 -4.62 -2.12 -5.16
C LEU A 47 -5.03 -2.54 -6.57
N TYR A 48 -5.75 -1.65 -7.27
CA TYR A 48 -6.18 -1.81 -8.65
C TYR A 48 -5.28 -0.99 -9.57
N GLU A 49 -4.88 -1.58 -10.70
CA GLU A 49 -4.07 -0.90 -11.73
C GLU A 49 -4.41 -1.43 -13.12
N ASP A 50 -4.44 -0.55 -14.12
CA ASP A 50 -4.58 -0.84 -15.54
C ASP A 50 -3.69 0.10 -16.38
N GLU A 51 -3.93 0.19 -17.69
CA GLU A 51 -3.17 1.06 -18.60
C GLU A 51 -3.47 2.56 -18.40
N GLY A 52 -4.62 2.91 -17.81
CA GLY A 52 -5.01 4.27 -17.46
C GLY A 52 -5.45 5.18 -18.61
N ASP A 53 -5.39 4.72 -19.88
CA ASP A 53 -5.64 5.56 -21.07
C ASP A 53 -6.61 4.96 -22.10
N ASN A 54 -7.24 3.81 -21.79
CA ASN A 54 -8.11 3.09 -22.71
C ASN A 54 -9.21 2.28 -21.99
N TYR A 55 -10.04 1.55 -22.74
CA TYR A 55 -11.19 0.76 -22.24
C TYR A 55 -10.90 -0.75 -22.08
N GLN A 56 -9.65 -1.20 -22.09
CA GLN A 56 -9.34 -2.64 -21.98
C GLN A 56 -9.70 -3.22 -20.61
N TYR A 57 -9.80 -2.38 -19.57
CA TYR A 57 -10.29 -2.81 -18.25
C TYR A 57 -11.70 -3.41 -18.31
N GLU A 58 -12.56 -2.95 -19.22
CA GLU A 58 -13.91 -3.51 -19.44
C GLU A 58 -13.86 -4.96 -19.92
N LYS A 59 -12.73 -5.37 -20.50
CA LYS A 59 -12.46 -6.74 -20.98
C LYS A 59 -11.65 -7.56 -19.97
N GLY A 60 -11.48 -7.07 -18.74
CA GLY A 60 -10.72 -7.75 -17.70
C GLY A 60 -9.20 -7.53 -17.77
N ILE A 61 -8.73 -6.58 -18.58
CA ILE A 61 -7.30 -6.26 -18.71
C ILE A 61 -6.93 -5.22 -17.66
N PHE A 62 -6.70 -5.72 -16.45
CA PHE A 62 -6.22 -4.95 -15.30
C PHE A 62 -5.52 -5.90 -14.34
N SER A 63 -4.92 -5.37 -13.27
CA SER A 63 -4.40 -6.16 -12.17
C SER A 63 -4.96 -5.72 -10.83
N SER A 64 -5.04 -6.66 -9.89
CA SER A 64 -5.43 -6.40 -8.51
C SER A 64 -4.51 -7.11 -7.53
N ILE A 65 -4.20 -6.44 -6.41
CA ILE A 65 -3.44 -6.98 -5.29
C ILE A 65 -4.22 -6.71 -4.00
N GLU A 66 -4.81 -7.76 -3.42
CA GLU A 66 -5.50 -7.67 -2.13
C GLU A 66 -4.47 -7.60 -1.00
N MET A 67 -4.63 -6.63 -0.10
CA MET A 67 -3.84 -6.45 1.10
C MET A 67 -4.75 -6.57 2.32
N LYS A 68 -4.33 -7.34 3.32
CA LYS A 68 -5.06 -7.52 4.58
C LYS A 68 -4.14 -7.25 5.75
N TRP A 69 -4.60 -6.43 6.68
CA TRP A 69 -3.97 -6.19 7.96
C TRP A 69 -4.74 -6.96 9.03
N ASP A 70 -4.02 -7.80 9.75
CA ASP A 70 -4.47 -8.38 11.02
C ASP A 70 -3.85 -7.55 12.15
N ASP A 71 -4.68 -6.80 12.85
CA ASP A 71 -4.23 -5.87 13.90
C ASP A 71 -3.72 -6.63 15.12
N ALA A 72 -4.45 -7.69 15.48
CA ALA A 72 -4.11 -8.56 16.59
C ALA A 72 -2.86 -9.40 16.33
N ALA A 73 -2.44 -9.61 15.09
CA ALA A 73 -1.16 -10.25 14.74
C ALA A 73 -0.09 -9.26 14.28
N ALA A 74 -0.43 -7.96 14.13
CA ALA A 74 0.43 -6.93 13.56
C ALA A 74 1.07 -7.39 12.23
N THR A 75 0.26 -8.06 11.41
CA THR A 75 0.73 -8.76 10.21
C THR A 75 0.01 -8.25 8.99
N LEU A 76 0.79 -7.77 8.02
CA LEU A 76 0.29 -7.43 6.69
C LEU A 76 0.44 -8.65 5.78
N THR A 77 -0.68 -9.13 5.23
CA THR A 77 -0.70 -10.05 4.10
C THR A 77 -0.84 -9.26 2.80
N ILE A 78 0.11 -9.43 1.89
CA ILE A 78 0.00 -8.99 0.50
C ILE A 78 -0.33 -10.23 -0.32
N GLY A 79 -1.53 -10.29 -0.88
CA GLY A 79 -2.03 -11.43 -1.65
C GLY A 79 -1.30 -11.62 -2.98
N THR A 80 -1.53 -12.76 -3.63
CA THR A 80 -1.06 -13.02 -5.00
C THR A 80 -1.76 -12.06 -5.97
N ARG A 81 -1.00 -11.44 -6.87
CA ARG A 81 -1.53 -10.54 -7.90
C ARG A 81 -2.45 -11.33 -8.84
N LYS A 82 -3.64 -10.77 -9.10
CA LYS A 82 -4.59 -11.31 -10.08
C LYS A 82 -4.64 -10.39 -11.29
N GLY A 83 -4.77 -10.95 -12.49
CA GLY A 83 -4.81 -10.19 -13.73
C GLY A 83 -3.44 -9.66 -14.19
N THR A 84 -3.44 -9.03 -15.36
CA THR A 84 -2.27 -8.46 -16.02
C THR A 84 -2.73 -7.45 -17.08
N PHE A 85 -1.89 -6.49 -17.40
CA PHE A 85 -2.11 -5.53 -18.49
C PHE A 85 -0.78 -5.18 -19.18
N PRO A 86 -0.79 -4.70 -20.43
CA PRO A 86 0.41 -4.25 -21.14
C PRO A 86 1.18 -3.17 -20.36
N GLY A 87 2.51 -3.26 -20.31
CA GLY A 87 3.35 -2.29 -19.58
C GLY A 87 3.38 -2.47 -18.05
N MET A 88 2.65 -3.43 -17.48
CA MET A 88 2.67 -3.69 -16.04
C MET A 88 4.06 -4.10 -15.51
N GLU A 89 4.48 -3.48 -14.41
CA GLU A 89 5.70 -3.86 -13.69
C GLU A 89 5.58 -5.28 -13.11
N LYS A 90 6.49 -6.17 -13.53
CA LYS A 90 6.51 -7.57 -13.06
C LYS A 90 6.82 -7.67 -11.57
N SER A 91 7.71 -6.81 -11.08
CA SER A 91 8.12 -6.70 -9.68
C SER A 91 8.04 -5.26 -9.20
N ARG A 92 7.77 -5.08 -7.91
CA ARG A 92 7.67 -3.79 -7.24
C ARG A 92 8.46 -3.78 -5.96
N THR A 93 8.86 -2.60 -5.53
CA THR A 93 9.39 -2.39 -4.18
C THR A 93 8.32 -1.71 -3.35
N PHE A 94 7.92 -2.35 -2.25
CA PHE A 94 7.01 -1.75 -1.28
C PHE A 94 7.79 -1.31 -0.04
N ARG A 95 7.53 -0.08 0.41
CA ARG A 95 7.96 0.42 1.71
C ARG A 95 6.79 0.34 2.67
N LEU A 96 6.82 -0.60 3.60
CA LEU A 96 5.74 -0.83 4.56
C LEU A 96 5.96 0.06 5.77
N LEU A 97 4.92 0.78 6.19
CA LEU A 97 4.94 1.68 7.33
C LEU A 97 3.70 1.45 8.20
N VAL A 98 3.89 1.07 9.46
CA VAL A 98 2.81 1.14 10.46
C VAL A 98 2.92 2.49 11.17
N VAL A 99 1.85 3.28 11.13
CA VAL A 99 1.83 4.61 11.72
C VAL A 99 1.75 4.51 13.24
N LYS A 100 2.77 5.05 13.91
CA LYS A 100 2.79 5.21 15.37
C LYS A 100 2.27 6.61 15.78
N PRO A 101 1.91 6.82 17.06
CA PRO A 101 1.63 8.15 17.59
C PRO A 101 2.78 9.12 17.30
N ARG A 102 2.48 10.42 17.18
CA ARG A 102 3.45 11.46 16.80
C ARG A 102 4.70 11.54 17.70
N THR A 103 4.60 11.02 18.92
CA THR A 103 5.69 10.97 19.90
C THR A 103 6.74 9.91 19.59
N GLU A 104 6.46 8.98 18.69
CA GLU A 104 7.31 7.85 18.37
C GLU A 104 7.87 7.95 16.95
N LYS A 105 9.05 7.39 16.74
CA LYS A 105 9.67 7.33 15.43
C LYS A 105 9.02 6.20 14.63
N ASN A 106 8.56 6.55 13.43
CA ASN A 106 8.10 5.58 12.45
C ASN A 106 9.30 4.84 11.84
N GLU A 107 9.19 3.51 11.78
CA GLU A 107 10.14 2.64 11.09
C GLU A 107 9.49 2.03 9.86
N THR A 108 10.30 1.67 8.86
CA THR A 108 9.80 1.14 7.60
C THR A 108 10.50 -0.15 7.23
N VAL A 109 9.73 -1.12 6.75
CA VAL A 109 10.25 -2.37 6.20
C VAL A 109 10.14 -2.33 4.68
N THR A 110 11.25 -2.49 3.97
CA THR A 110 11.24 -2.52 2.50
C THR A 110 11.24 -3.97 2.01
N ILE A 111 10.33 -4.30 1.09
CA ILE A 111 10.25 -5.61 0.46
C ILE A 111 10.19 -5.51 -1.06
N ASN A 112 10.76 -6.49 -1.75
CA ASN A 112 10.49 -6.74 -3.16
C ASN A 112 9.27 -7.66 -3.29
N TYR A 113 8.31 -7.31 -4.13
CA TYR A 113 7.12 -8.09 -4.42
C TYR A 113 7.07 -8.43 -5.90
N ASN A 114 7.00 -9.72 -6.22
CA ASN A 114 7.05 -10.24 -7.60
C ASN A 114 5.70 -10.80 -8.08
N GLY A 115 4.60 -10.47 -7.41
CA GLY A 115 3.27 -11.00 -7.72
C GLY A 115 2.84 -12.21 -6.87
N LYS A 116 3.73 -12.80 -6.07
CA LYS A 116 3.40 -13.92 -5.17
C LYS A 116 3.06 -13.43 -3.77
N ARG A 117 2.11 -14.11 -3.11
CA ARG A 117 1.70 -13.83 -1.72
C ARG A 117 2.91 -13.67 -0.79
N LYS A 118 2.86 -12.66 0.07
CA LYS A 118 3.79 -12.44 1.19
C LYS A 118 3.03 -12.11 2.47
N GLU A 119 3.55 -12.58 3.59
CA GLU A 119 3.09 -12.22 4.93
C GLU A 119 4.25 -11.58 5.67
N ILE A 120 4.01 -10.44 6.30
CA ILE A 120 5.04 -9.63 6.96
C ILE A 120 4.50 -9.16 8.31
N THR A 121 5.10 -9.62 9.40
CA THR A 121 4.85 -9.10 10.75
C THR A 121 5.69 -7.83 10.94
N LEU A 122 5.04 -6.73 11.35
CA LEU A 122 5.61 -5.38 11.29
C LEU A 122 5.79 -4.70 12.66
N LEU A 123 5.32 -5.33 13.75
CA LEU A 123 5.56 -4.86 15.12
C LEU A 123 6.00 -6.04 15.99
N ASP A 124 6.95 -5.79 16.89
CA ASP A 124 7.37 -6.78 17.87
C ASP A 124 6.33 -6.91 19.00
N LYS A 125 6.19 -8.10 19.57
CA LYS A 125 5.24 -8.37 20.69
C LYS A 125 5.48 -7.50 21.94
N LYS A 126 6.64 -6.85 22.06
CA LYS A 126 6.97 -5.95 23.18
C LYS A 126 6.47 -4.52 23.00
N GLU A 127 6.03 -4.15 21.79
CA GLU A 127 5.57 -2.78 21.46
C GLU A 127 4.03 -2.65 21.50
N ARG A 128 3.36 -3.52 22.27
CA ARG A 128 1.90 -3.52 22.45
C ARG A 128 1.49 -3.27 23.89
#